data_AF-A0A7U9RRP7-F1
#
_entry.id   AF-A0A7U9RRP7-F1
#
_cell.length_a   1.000
_cell.length_b   1.000
_cell.length_c   1.000
_cell.angle_alpha   90.00
_cell.angle_beta   90.00
_cell.angle_gamma   90.00
#
_symmetry.space_group_name_H-M   'P 1'
#
loop_
_entity.id
_entity.type
_entity.pdbx_description
1 polymer ?
#
loop_
_entity_poly.entity_id
_entity_poly.type
_entity_poly.pdbx_seq_one_letter_code
_entity_poly.pdbx_strand_id
1 'polypeptide(L)'
;MELKQDFIERVTNCNWFENCGDQNFDKFEVIFLKDRMEISESIQSYKWENICLDKKGDFSSAILLNYEEQYSLIGEECEKVQKEVLAFSKRFTAGLKKKEIRFGGIVLSDVKFNVGTLFLVNHYSEYYIPDVFFEQMLEIYLSGHLPCGWSGGQKNGIFKVY
;
A
#
# COMPACT_ATOMS: atom_id res chain seq x y z
N MET A 1 6.31 -17.73 2.69
CA MET A 1 6.40 -16.33 3.12
C MET A 1 6.84 -16.24 4.55
N GLU A 2 7.89 -15.47 4.78
CA GLU A 2 8.30 -15.00 6.09
C GLU A 2 8.35 -13.47 6.01
N LEU A 3 7.53 -12.79 6.80
CA LEU A 3 7.61 -11.34 6.96
C LEU A 3 8.61 -11.03 8.06
N LYS A 4 9.36 -9.95 7.90
CA LYS A 4 10.30 -9.52 8.95
C LYS A 4 9.53 -9.12 10.20
N GLN A 5 10.06 -9.51 11.36
CA GLN A 5 9.38 -9.31 12.65
C GLN A 5 9.09 -7.82 12.92
N ASP A 6 10.02 -6.93 12.61
CA ASP A 6 9.84 -5.47 12.75
C ASP A 6 8.69 -4.95 11.87
N PHE A 7 8.55 -5.48 10.65
CA PHE A 7 7.47 -5.13 9.75
C PHE A 7 6.12 -5.59 10.31
N ILE A 8 6.03 -6.85 10.78
CA ILE A 8 4.82 -7.39 11.42
C ILE A 8 4.43 -6.52 12.61
N GLU A 9 5.38 -6.17 13.47
CA GLU A 9 5.12 -5.32 14.63
C GLU A 9 4.58 -3.95 14.24
N ARG A 10 5.17 -3.30 13.22
CA ARG A 10 4.71 -2.00 12.72
C ARG A 10 3.28 -2.06 12.19
N VAL A 11 2.97 -2.99 11.28
CA VAL A 11 1.62 -3.13 10.69
C VAL A 11 0.59 -3.65 11.69
N THR A 12 1.05 -4.36 12.72
CA THR A 12 0.19 -4.87 13.80
C THR A 12 -0.11 -3.81 14.85
N ASN A 13 0.78 -2.87 15.09
CA ASN A 13 0.60 -1.85 16.13
C ASN A 13 0.09 -0.51 15.58
N CYS A 14 0.05 -0.33 14.25
CA CYS A 14 -0.50 0.91 13.69
C CYS A 14 -2.02 1.01 13.87
N ASN A 15 -2.47 2.23 14.13
CA ASN A 15 -3.87 2.58 14.21
C ASN A 15 -4.40 2.88 12.81
N TRP A 16 -4.76 1.81 12.08
CA TRP A 16 -5.27 1.89 10.72
C TRP A 16 -6.32 2.99 10.55
N PHE A 17 -6.02 3.94 9.67
CA PHE A 17 -6.89 5.04 9.27
C PHE A 17 -7.24 6.05 10.38
N GLU A 18 -6.56 6.03 11.53
CA GLU A 18 -6.89 6.94 12.64
C GLU A 18 -6.74 8.43 12.30
N ASN A 19 -5.88 8.79 11.34
CA ASN A 19 -5.65 10.17 10.92
C ASN A 19 -6.32 10.50 9.59
N CYS A 20 -7.14 9.60 9.02
CA CYS A 20 -7.88 9.93 7.81
C CYS A 20 -8.81 11.13 8.03
N GLY A 21 -8.74 12.10 7.11
CA GLY A 21 -9.39 13.40 7.13
C GLY A 21 -8.57 14.50 7.81
N ASP A 22 -7.47 14.16 8.48
CA ASP A 22 -6.58 15.11 9.11
C ASP A 22 -5.52 15.59 8.11
N GLN A 23 -5.12 16.86 8.19
CA GLN A 23 -4.12 17.46 7.30
C GLN A 23 -2.74 17.51 7.98
N ASN A 24 -2.38 16.44 8.70
CA ASN A 24 -1.18 16.37 9.52
C ASN A 24 -0.29 15.19 9.12
N PHE A 25 0.62 15.42 8.17
CA PHE A 25 1.62 14.43 7.78
C PHE A 25 2.96 15.15 7.57
N ASP A 26 3.96 14.78 8.36
CA ASP A 26 5.23 15.51 8.48
C ASP A 26 6.45 14.72 7.97
N LYS A 27 6.24 13.56 7.34
CA LYS A 27 7.34 12.69 6.90
C LYS A 27 7.91 13.07 5.55
N PHE A 28 7.05 13.50 4.63
CA PHE A 28 7.42 13.97 3.30
C PHE A 28 6.23 14.72 2.67
N GLU A 29 6.45 15.34 1.52
CA GLU A 29 5.41 16.10 0.81
C GLU A 29 4.27 15.18 0.33
N VAL A 30 3.04 15.56 0.66
CA VAL A 30 1.81 14.86 0.22
C VAL A 30 0.74 15.88 -0.17
N ILE A 31 -0.22 15.45 -1.00
CA ILE A 31 -1.40 16.24 -1.36
C ILE A 31 -2.60 15.70 -0.58
N PHE A 32 -3.14 16.49 0.34
CA PHE A 32 -4.33 16.10 1.09
C PHE A 32 -5.59 16.22 0.24
N LEU A 33 -6.36 15.13 0.18
CA LEU A 33 -7.73 15.14 -0.33
C LEU A 33 -8.69 15.61 0.76
N LYS A 34 -9.65 16.44 0.41
CA LYS A 34 -10.54 17.08 1.40
C LYS A 34 -11.95 16.51 1.36
N ASP A 35 -12.39 16.09 0.18
CA ASP A 35 -13.72 15.53 -0.04
C ASP A 35 -13.68 14.00 -0.10
N ARG A 36 -14.68 13.36 0.51
CA ARG A 36 -14.87 11.91 0.41
C ARG A 36 -15.08 11.45 -1.04
N MET A 37 -15.77 12.23 -1.88
CA MET A 37 -15.92 11.92 -3.30
C MET A 37 -14.58 11.93 -4.04
N GLU A 38 -13.70 12.89 -3.73
CA GLU A 38 -12.35 12.97 -4.33
C GLU A 38 -11.52 11.72 -4.01
N ILE A 39 -11.67 11.13 -2.83
CA ILE A 39 -11.00 9.86 -2.46
C ILE A 39 -11.42 8.75 -3.42
N SER A 40 -12.74 8.59 -3.60
CA SER A 40 -13.32 7.55 -4.43
C SER A 40 -12.89 7.68 -5.88
N GLU A 41 -12.91 8.90 -6.42
CA GLU A 41 -12.46 9.19 -7.79
C GLU A 41 -10.94 8.97 -7.94
N SER A 42 -10.16 9.39 -6.95
CA SER A 42 -8.70 9.26 -6.98
C SER A 42 -8.26 7.79 -6.93
N ILE A 43 -8.85 6.97 -6.06
CA ILE A 43 -8.55 5.54 -5.94
C ILE A 43 -8.99 4.76 -7.19
N GLN A 44 -10.08 5.18 -7.84
CA GLN A 44 -10.55 4.55 -9.08
C GLN A 44 -9.85 5.10 -10.33
N SER A 45 -8.95 6.06 -10.19
CA SER A 45 -8.30 6.66 -11.35
C SER A 45 -7.31 5.68 -11.97
N TYR A 46 -7.32 5.57 -13.30
CA TYR A 46 -6.31 4.81 -14.05
C TYR A 46 -4.89 5.24 -13.69
N LYS A 47 -4.70 6.51 -13.33
CA LYS A 47 -3.40 7.02 -12.92
C LYS A 47 -2.89 6.34 -11.64
N TRP A 48 -3.77 6.16 -10.65
CA TRP A 48 -3.42 5.48 -9.41
C TRP A 48 -3.21 3.97 -9.63
N GLU A 49 -4.13 3.34 -10.36
CA GLU A 49 -4.01 1.91 -10.66
C GLU A 49 -2.71 1.61 -11.44
N ASN A 50 -2.42 2.37 -12.49
CA ASN A 50 -1.23 2.16 -13.31
C ASN A 50 0.05 2.37 -12.52
N ILE A 51 0.17 3.40 -11.66
CA ILE A 51 1.41 3.58 -10.90
C ILE A 51 1.64 2.42 -9.91
N CYS A 52 0.59 1.93 -9.26
CA CYS A 52 0.69 0.79 -8.35
C CYS A 52 1.08 -0.50 -9.11
N LEU A 53 0.49 -0.73 -10.28
CA LEU A 53 0.83 -1.86 -11.15
C LEU A 53 2.25 -1.77 -11.70
N ASP A 54 2.65 -0.60 -12.20
CA ASP A 54 3.98 -0.35 -12.75
C ASP A 54 5.05 -0.59 -11.68
N LYS A 55 4.88 -0.02 -10.48
CA LYS A 55 5.84 -0.21 -9.37
C LYS A 55 5.92 -1.66 -8.92
N LYS A 56 4.79 -2.38 -8.90
CA LYS A 56 4.78 -3.82 -8.64
C LYS A 56 5.49 -4.61 -9.74
N GLY A 57 5.32 -4.20 -11.00
CA GLY A 57 6.00 -4.77 -12.16
C GLY A 57 7.51 -4.53 -12.16
N ASP A 58 7.95 -3.33 -11.76
CA ASP A 58 9.36 -3.00 -11.58
C ASP A 58 9.99 -3.90 -10.50
N PHE A 59 9.30 -4.07 -9.37
CA PHE A 59 9.70 -5.00 -8.32
C PHE A 59 9.82 -6.45 -8.83
N SER A 60 8.78 -6.99 -9.47
CA SER A 60 8.80 -8.38 -9.93
C SER A 60 9.84 -8.60 -11.02
N SER A 61 10.04 -7.61 -11.90
CA SER A 61 11.08 -7.64 -12.93
C SER A 61 12.48 -7.60 -12.32
N ALA A 62 12.70 -6.81 -11.27
CA ALA A 62 13.97 -6.79 -10.55
C ALA A 62 14.29 -8.15 -9.93
N ILE A 63 13.30 -8.83 -9.34
CA ILE A 63 13.49 -10.20 -8.82
C ILE A 63 13.78 -11.18 -9.97
N LEU A 64 12.99 -11.15 -11.06
CA LEU A 64 13.21 -12.02 -12.23
C LEU A 64 14.62 -11.90 -12.79
N LEU A 65 15.12 -10.68 -12.96
CA LEU A 65 16.40 -10.43 -13.63
C LEU A 65 17.62 -10.81 -12.78
N ASN A 66 17.47 -10.88 -11.46
CA ASN A 66 18.60 -11.05 -10.54
C ASN A 66 18.53 -12.32 -9.68
N TYR A 67 17.33 -12.91 -9.52
CA TYR A 67 17.03 -13.97 -8.55
C TYR A 67 15.98 -14.93 -9.11
N GLU A 68 16.32 -15.66 -10.18
CA GLU A 68 15.40 -16.55 -10.91
C GLU A 68 14.71 -17.59 -10.00
N GLU A 69 15.45 -18.20 -9.06
CA GLU A 69 14.90 -19.17 -8.11
C GLU A 69 13.81 -18.52 -7.25
N GLN A 70 14.08 -17.34 -6.70
CA GLN A 70 13.13 -16.59 -5.87
C GLN A 70 11.94 -16.08 -6.69
N TYR A 71 12.15 -15.73 -7.96
CA TYR A 71 11.08 -15.36 -8.88
C TYR A 71 10.15 -16.55 -9.16
N SER A 72 10.68 -17.76 -9.31
CA SER A 72 9.86 -18.96 -9.56
C SER A 72 8.83 -19.23 -8.46
N LEU A 73 9.11 -18.75 -7.24
CA LEU A 73 8.24 -18.87 -6.06
C LEU A 73 7.23 -17.73 -5.92
N ILE A 74 7.34 -16.65 -6.70
CA ILE A 74 6.58 -15.41 -6.47
C ILE A 74 5.06 -15.62 -6.55
N GLY A 75 4.61 -16.57 -7.38
CA GLY A 75 3.19 -16.93 -7.50
C GLY A 75 2.65 -17.56 -6.22
N GLU A 76 3.37 -18.53 -5.66
CA GLU A 76 3.02 -19.17 -4.39
C GLU A 76 3.06 -18.15 -3.24
N GLU A 77 4.07 -17.28 -3.23
CA GLU A 77 4.20 -16.22 -2.24
C GLU A 77 3.06 -15.20 -2.34
N CYS A 78 2.58 -14.86 -3.53
CA CYS A 78 1.39 -14.04 -3.72
C CYS A 78 0.13 -14.68 -3.09
N GLU A 79 -0.05 -15.99 -3.22
CA GLU A 79 -1.19 -16.69 -2.60
C GLU A 79 -1.10 -16.66 -1.07
N LYS A 80 0.10 -16.84 -0.51
CA LYS A 80 0.34 -16.73 0.93
C LYS A 80 0.06 -15.32 1.44
N VAL A 81 0.56 -14.29 0.74
CA VAL A 81 0.27 -12.88 1.03
C VAL A 81 -1.24 -12.62 1.06
N GLN A 82 -1.99 -13.12 0.08
CA GLN A 82 -3.44 -12.90 0.03
C GLN A 82 -4.16 -13.45 1.26
N LYS A 83 -3.74 -14.61 1.79
CA LYS A 83 -4.27 -15.19 3.02
C LYS A 83 -3.97 -14.32 4.24
N GLU A 84 -2.74 -13.82 4.36
CA GLU A 84 -2.35 -12.91 5.45
C GLU A 84 -3.11 -11.58 5.40
N VAL A 85 -3.18 -10.95 4.22
CA VAL A 85 -3.95 -9.72 4.01
C VAL A 85 -5.44 -9.93 4.34
N LEU A 86 -5.99 -11.10 4.02
CA LEU A 86 -7.36 -11.45 4.39
C LEU A 86 -7.53 -11.54 5.91
N ALA A 87 -6.56 -12.06 6.64
CA ALA A 87 -6.58 -12.07 8.10
C ALA A 87 -6.57 -10.65 8.69
N PHE A 88 -5.80 -9.72 8.10
CA PHE A 88 -5.80 -8.30 8.48
C PHE A 88 -7.05 -7.52 8.03
N SER A 89 -7.81 -8.03 7.06
CA SER A 89 -8.93 -7.30 6.45
C SER A 89 -10.00 -6.84 7.44
N LYS A 90 -10.20 -7.56 8.55
CA LYS A 90 -11.11 -7.15 9.63
C LYS A 90 -10.64 -5.84 10.28
N ARG A 91 -9.34 -5.65 10.46
CA ARG A 91 -8.74 -4.43 11.02
C ARG A 91 -8.89 -3.25 10.06
N PHE A 92 -8.62 -3.47 8.78
CA PHE A 92 -8.84 -2.45 7.76
C PHE A 92 -10.30 -2.01 7.73
N THR A 93 -11.22 -2.98 7.70
CA THR A 93 -12.66 -2.73 7.70
C THR A 93 -13.10 -1.95 8.94
N ALA A 94 -12.56 -2.28 10.12
CA ALA A 94 -12.87 -1.57 11.36
C ALA A 94 -12.38 -0.11 11.33
N GLY A 95 -11.14 0.13 10.89
CA GLY A 95 -10.58 1.49 10.78
C GLY A 95 -11.35 2.35 9.77
N LEU A 96 -11.64 1.82 8.57
CA LEU A 96 -12.43 2.52 7.55
C LEU A 96 -13.84 2.86 8.07
N LYS A 97 -14.48 1.92 8.79
CA LYS A 97 -15.80 2.16 9.41
C LYS A 97 -15.75 3.25 10.48
N LYS A 98 -14.71 3.30 11.33
CA LYS A 98 -14.53 4.31 12.38
C LYS A 98 -14.45 5.73 11.79
N LYS A 99 -13.87 5.87 10.59
CA LYS A 99 -13.79 7.13 9.84
C LYS A 99 -14.92 7.36 8.83
N GLU A 100 -15.94 6.51 8.87
CA GLU A 100 -17.09 6.57 7.97
C GLU A 100 -16.73 6.55 6.47
N ILE A 101 -15.61 5.92 6.12
CA ILE A 101 -15.15 5.72 4.76
C ILE A 101 -15.91 4.52 4.17
N ARG A 102 -16.91 4.78 3.32
CA ARG A 102 -17.83 3.77 2.77
C ARG A 102 -17.99 3.90 1.27
N PHE A 103 -17.09 3.30 0.49
CA PHE A 103 -17.09 3.39 -0.97
C PHE A 103 -17.32 2.04 -1.64
N GLY A 104 -18.43 1.36 -1.32
CA GLY A 104 -18.85 0.14 -2.04
C GLY A 104 -17.84 -1.02 -2.08
N GLY A 105 -16.87 -1.04 -1.16
CA GLY A 105 -15.79 -2.04 -1.12
C GLY A 105 -14.54 -1.69 -1.94
N ILE A 106 -14.58 -0.69 -2.83
CA ILE A 106 -13.45 -0.27 -3.67
C ILE A 106 -12.22 0.09 -2.83
N VAL A 107 -12.39 0.92 -1.79
CA VAL A 107 -11.25 1.30 -0.92
C VAL A 107 -10.69 0.12 -0.16
N LEU A 108 -11.54 -0.82 0.26
CA LEU A 108 -11.04 -2.03 0.92
C LEU A 108 -10.25 -2.91 -0.05
N SER A 109 -10.69 -3.02 -1.31
CA SER A 109 -9.97 -3.75 -2.35
C SER A 109 -8.61 -3.12 -2.66
N ASP A 110 -8.57 -1.79 -2.79
CA ASP A 110 -7.33 -1.03 -3.00
C ASP A 110 -6.35 -1.20 -1.82
N VAL A 111 -6.83 -1.03 -0.58
CA VAL A 111 -6.02 -1.28 0.62
C VAL A 111 -5.46 -2.70 0.64
N LYS A 112 -6.27 -3.71 0.32
CA LYS A 112 -5.80 -5.10 0.27
C LYS A 112 -4.72 -5.30 -0.80
N PHE A 113 -4.89 -4.69 -1.96
CA PHE A 113 -3.90 -4.75 -3.04
C PHE A 113 -2.58 -4.09 -2.63
N ASN A 114 -2.64 -2.88 -2.09
CA ASN A 114 -1.47 -2.11 -1.65
C ASN A 114 -0.74 -2.81 -0.52
N VAL A 115 -1.44 -3.17 0.56
CA VAL A 115 -0.85 -3.86 1.71
C VAL A 115 -0.29 -5.23 1.32
N GLY A 116 -0.97 -5.97 0.43
CA GLY A 116 -0.42 -7.21 -0.11
C GLY A 116 0.88 -7.00 -0.88
N THR A 117 0.96 -5.94 -1.69
CA THR A 117 2.20 -5.60 -2.39
C THR A 117 3.31 -5.21 -1.40
N LEU A 118 3.00 -4.46 -0.35
CA LEU A 118 3.96 -4.13 0.72
C LEU A 118 4.45 -5.38 1.48
N PHE A 119 3.57 -6.36 1.73
CA PHE A 119 3.93 -7.63 2.37
C PHE A 119 4.90 -8.41 1.48
N LEU A 120 4.63 -8.47 0.17
CA LEU A 120 5.49 -9.14 -0.79
C LEU A 120 6.86 -8.44 -0.91
N VAL A 121 6.89 -7.11 -1.00
CA VAL A 121 8.14 -6.32 -1.03
C VAL A 121 8.94 -6.53 0.26
N ASN A 122 8.29 -6.59 1.44
CA ASN A 122 8.97 -6.87 2.69
C ASN A 122 9.57 -8.27 2.72
N HIS A 123 8.81 -9.29 2.28
CA HIS A 123 9.30 -10.67 2.21
C HIS A 123 10.55 -10.78 1.32
N TYR A 124 10.59 -10.06 0.21
CA TYR A 124 11.71 -10.06 -0.73
C TYR A 124 12.78 -9.00 -0.44
N SER A 125 12.75 -8.34 0.72
CA SER A 125 13.66 -7.22 1.03
C SER A 125 15.14 -7.60 1.19
N GLU A 126 15.48 -8.89 1.19
CA GLU A 126 16.87 -9.36 1.08
C GLU A 126 17.38 -9.37 -0.37
N TYR A 127 16.46 -9.45 -1.32
CA TYR A 127 16.73 -9.56 -2.77
C TYR A 127 16.44 -8.25 -3.51
N TYR A 128 15.67 -7.36 -2.90
CA TYR A 128 15.23 -6.12 -3.51
C TYR A 128 15.34 -4.97 -2.51
N ILE A 129 15.99 -3.90 -2.95
CA ILE A 129 15.97 -2.62 -2.24
C ILE A 129 14.64 -1.93 -2.60
N PRO A 130 13.73 -1.71 -1.63
CA PRO A 130 12.44 -1.10 -1.90
C PRO A 130 12.57 0.26 -2.61
N ASP A 131 11.81 0.44 -3.70
CA ASP A 131 11.63 1.77 -4.28
C ASP A 131 10.99 2.70 -3.24
N VAL A 132 11.41 3.97 -3.24
CA VAL A 132 10.91 5.01 -2.32
C VAL A 132 9.37 5.09 -2.31
N PHE A 133 8.72 4.75 -3.43
CA PHE A 133 7.26 4.63 -3.52
C PHE A 133 6.68 3.67 -2.47
N PHE A 134 7.26 2.48 -2.30
CA PHE A 134 6.78 1.50 -1.34
C PHE A 134 7.06 1.92 0.10
N GLU A 135 8.22 2.53 0.35
CA GLU A 135 8.58 3.06 1.67
C GLU A 135 7.61 4.16 2.10
N GLN A 136 7.33 5.11 1.19
CA GLN A 136 6.37 6.19 1.41
C GLN A 136 4.95 5.67 1.59
N MET A 137 4.49 4.73 0.76
CA MET A 137 3.17 4.11 0.90
C MET A 137 3.01 3.42 2.27
N LEU A 138 4.03 2.68 2.71
CA LEU A 138 4.03 2.06 4.03
C LEU A 138 3.94 3.13 5.13
N GLU A 139 4.74 4.18 5.05
CA GLU A 139 4.76 5.25 6.05
C GLU A 139 3.42 5.99 6.14
N ILE A 140 2.73 6.19 5.01
CA ILE A 140 1.36 6.75 5.00
C ILE A 140 0.42 5.85 5.81
N TYR A 141 0.41 4.55 5.55
CA TYR A 141 -0.42 3.62 6.31
C TYR A 141 -0.05 3.57 7.81
N LEU A 142 1.24 3.54 8.13
CA LEU A 142 1.70 3.49 9.52
C LEU A 142 1.40 4.78 10.29
N SER A 143 1.36 5.92 9.60
CA SER A 143 0.91 7.19 10.16
C SER A 143 -0.61 7.26 10.35
N GLY A 144 -1.36 6.21 10.03
CA GLY A 144 -2.82 6.17 10.18
C GLY A 144 -3.57 6.93 9.08
N HIS A 145 -2.93 7.26 7.95
CA HIS A 145 -3.60 7.85 6.79
C HIS A 145 -3.87 6.80 5.69
N LEU A 146 -4.63 7.19 4.67
CA LEU A 146 -4.94 6.38 3.50
C LEU A 146 -4.24 6.95 2.27
N PRO A 147 -3.31 6.22 1.61
CA PRO A 147 -2.85 6.59 0.29
C PRO A 147 -4.00 6.39 -0.71
N CYS A 148 -4.35 7.45 -1.43
CA CYS A 148 -5.55 7.51 -2.27
C CYS A 148 -5.25 7.77 -3.75
N GLY A 149 -4.00 8.02 -4.11
CA GLY A 149 -3.66 8.40 -5.48
C GLY A 149 -2.25 8.94 -5.66
N TRP A 150 -1.99 9.34 -6.90
CA TRP A 150 -0.69 9.85 -7.33
C TRP A 150 -0.85 11.08 -8.22
N SER A 151 -0.10 12.14 -7.93
CA SER A 151 0.01 13.33 -8.78
C SER A 151 1.41 13.43 -9.39
N GLY A 152 1.56 14.15 -10.50
CA GLY A 152 2.85 14.24 -11.20
C GLY A 152 3.20 13.03 -12.08
N GLY A 153 4.48 12.88 -12.43
CA GLY A 153 5.00 11.83 -13.30
C GLY A 153 5.35 10.54 -12.54
N GLN A 154 5.77 9.50 -13.28
CA GLN A 154 6.05 8.17 -12.71
C GLN A 154 7.24 8.16 -11.73
N LYS A 155 8.26 9.01 -11.97
CA LYS A 155 9.49 9.06 -11.15
C LYS A 155 9.47 10.12 -10.05
N ASN A 156 8.77 11.23 -10.28
CA ASN A 156 8.81 12.42 -9.41
C ASN A 156 7.39 12.86 -9.01
N GLY A 157 6.51 11.89 -8.76
CA GLY A 157 5.16 12.20 -8.34
C GLY A 157 5.03 12.30 -6.82
N ILE A 158 3.83 12.67 -6.39
CA ILE A 158 3.50 12.96 -5.01
C ILE A 158 2.24 12.17 -4.66
N PHE A 159 2.25 11.50 -3.51
CA PHE A 159 1.08 10.81 -3.00
C PHE A 159 -0.07 11.78 -2.72
N LYS A 160 -1.26 11.37 -3.13
CA LYS A 160 -2.50 11.93 -2.60
C LYS A 160 -2.89 11.11 -1.38
N VAL A 161 -3.19 11.79 -0.28
CA VAL A 161 -3.44 11.16 1.02
C VAL A 161 -4.77 11.66 1.57
N TYR A 162 -5.49 10.77 2.24
CA TYR A 162 -6.65 11.11 3.06
C TYR A 162 -6.41 10.76 4.51
#